data_AF-A0A5C4XXK1-F1
#
_entry.id   AF-A0A5C4XXK1-F1
#
_cell.length_a   1.000
_cell.length_b   1.000
_cell.length_c   1.000
_cell.angle_alpha   90.00
_cell.angle_beta   90.00
_cell.angle_gamma   90.00
#
_symmetry.space_group_name_H-M   'P 1'
#
loop_
_entity.id
_entity.type
_entity.pdbx_description
1 polymer ?
#
loop_
_entity_poly.entity_id
_entity_poly.type
_entity_poly.pdbx_seq_one_letter_code
_entity_poly.pdbx_strand_id
1 'polypeptide(L)'
;MRLPSHLLRFGLAFAALGVAFLGALLVLADQSAGWALIGVGVPLSGVLALAGDALGSEFSSTLQARTRQLISETRPWMWLIALYAVLHVPVPLWPEGFGVLGLASTAALFVGALLYAAERVGWGRSWLMALLACGLGLSAEVIGTRTGFPFGIYSYATAPDPLVLGVPLMVPLGWFALTLAGLLLSGGRAWLAGLLLALWDVGLEPLMTAQRYWLWSDPNPIWAGAPLQNFLGWWAVGGGISWVITRVGPEVLQARKGEAQINFAVAYPIEAFFLPGGLVLVGRYLEAAVTLLAMLLGLALARLVRRRG
;
A
#
# COMPACT_ATOMS: atom_id res chain seq x y z
N MET A 1 36.42 -1.62 18.62
CA MET A 1 35.84 -2.16 17.35
C MET A 1 35.12 -1.04 16.63
N ARG A 2 35.43 -0.76 15.35
CA ARG A 2 34.66 0.19 14.54
C ARG A 2 33.41 -0.54 14.03
N LEU A 3 32.23 0.04 14.24
CA LEU A 3 30.98 -0.49 13.68
C LEU A 3 31.09 -0.53 12.15
N PRO A 4 30.54 -1.55 11.48
CA PRO A 4 30.38 -1.56 10.03
C PRO A 4 29.68 -0.28 9.55
N SER A 5 30.16 0.31 8.46
CA SER A 5 29.66 1.60 7.93
C SER A 5 28.15 1.60 7.70
N HIS A 6 27.59 0.53 7.15
CA HIS A 6 26.14 0.41 6.96
C HIS A 6 25.36 0.38 8.28
N LEU A 7 25.87 -0.30 9.32
CA LEU A 7 25.22 -0.33 10.63
C LEU A 7 25.24 1.03 11.31
N LEU A 8 26.34 1.76 11.19
CA LEU A 8 26.43 3.13 11.70
C LEU A 8 25.41 4.05 11.00
N ARG A 9 25.40 4.01 9.67
CA ARG A 9 24.50 4.80 8.83
C ARG A 9 23.03 4.55 9.14
N PHE A 10 22.61 3.28 9.12
CA PHE A 10 21.23 2.91 9.40
C PHE A 10 20.85 3.08 10.87
N GLY A 11 21.78 2.84 11.80
CA GLY A 11 21.55 3.08 13.23
C GLY A 11 21.30 4.56 13.54
N LEU A 12 22.08 5.46 12.95
CA LEU A 12 21.89 6.91 13.08
C LEU A 12 20.58 7.38 12.43
N ALA A 13 20.27 6.89 11.23
CA ALA A 13 19.00 7.17 10.57
C ALA A 13 17.80 6.71 11.41
N PHE A 14 17.88 5.50 11.98
CA PHE A 14 16.83 4.94 12.82
C PHE A 14 16.67 5.72 14.14
N ALA A 15 17.78 6.14 14.75
CA ALA A 15 17.73 7.01 15.93
C ALA A 15 17.03 8.35 15.63
N ALA A 16 17.34 8.98 14.50
CA ALA A 16 16.66 10.21 14.06
C ALA A 16 15.17 9.98 13.76
N LEU A 17 14.82 8.85 13.17
CA LEU A 17 13.42 8.45 13.00
C LEU A 17 12.73 8.22 14.35
N GLY A 18 13.44 7.68 15.34
CA GLY A 18 12.96 7.57 16.73
C GLY A 18 12.66 8.92 17.37
N VAL A 19 13.45 9.96 17.07
CA VAL A 19 13.16 11.34 17.50
C VAL A 19 11.87 11.85 16.86
N ALA A 20 11.65 11.60 15.55
CA ALA A 20 10.40 11.96 14.90
C ALA A 20 9.20 11.19 15.49
N PHE A 21 9.37 9.91 15.80
CA PHE A 21 8.34 9.08 16.44
C PHE A 21 7.99 9.59 17.84
N LEU A 22 8.99 9.94 18.65
CA LEU A 22 8.77 10.61 19.93
C LEU A 22 8.02 11.93 19.75
N GLY A 23 8.37 12.70 18.72
CA GLY A 23 7.64 13.90 18.32
C GLY A 23 6.16 13.63 18.03
N ALA A 24 5.86 12.57 17.29
CA ALA A 24 4.48 12.16 17.03
C ALA A 24 3.72 11.78 18.31
N LEU A 25 4.36 11.04 19.23
CA LEU A 25 3.75 10.73 20.54
C LEU A 25 3.48 11.99 21.37
N LEU A 26 4.36 12.98 21.32
CA LEU A 26 4.15 14.26 21.99
C LEU A 26 2.98 15.05 21.38
N VAL A 27 2.87 15.09 20.05
CA VAL A 27 1.72 15.72 19.38
C VAL A 27 0.41 15.05 19.79
N LEU A 28 0.38 13.72 19.85
CA LEU A 28 -0.78 12.96 20.33
C LEU A 28 -1.12 13.19 21.81
N ALA A 29 -0.16 13.70 22.59
CA ALA A 29 -0.35 14.10 23.98
C ALA A 29 -0.57 15.62 24.13
N ASP A 30 -1.03 16.30 23.06
CA ASP A 30 -1.29 17.74 22.98
C ASP A 30 -0.07 18.64 23.24
N GLN A 31 1.15 18.12 23.04
CA GLN A 31 2.39 18.88 23.20
C GLN A 31 2.91 19.40 21.86
N SER A 32 2.80 20.71 21.64
CA SER A 32 3.19 21.38 20.39
C SER A 32 4.68 21.26 20.04
N ALA A 33 5.55 21.06 21.05
CA ALA A 33 6.98 20.80 20.85
C ALA A 33 7.25 19.54 20.00
N GLY A 34 6.29 18.59 19.95
CA GLY A 34 6.40 17.39 19.14
C GLY A 34 6.56 17.70 17.63
N TRP A 35 5.95 18.77 17.13
CA TRP A 35 6.10 19.19 15.74
C TRP A 35 7.54 19.56 15.37
N ALA A 36 8.29 20.17 16.30
CA ALA A 36 9.70 20.48 16.07
C ALA A 36 10.55 19.21 15.99
N LEU A 37 10.27 18.20 16.84
CA LEU A 37 10.95 16.91 16.79
C LEU A 37 10.66 16.15 15.49
N ILE A 38 9.42 16.20 14.99
CA ILE A 38 9.08 15.65 13.67
C ILE A 38 9.84 16.39 12.56
N GLY A 39 9.77 17.74 12.57
CA GLY A 39 10.39 18.61 11.58
C GLY A 39 11.91 18.47 11.49
N VAL A 40 12.57 18.08 12.58
CA VAL A 40 14.02 17.77 12.59
C VAL A 40 14.28 16.30 12.30
N GLY A 41 13.58 15.38 12.98
CA GLY A 41 13.85 13.95 12.95
C GLY A 41 13.65 13.33 11.57
N VAL A 42 12.57 13.71 10.86
CA VAL A 42 12.29 13.16 9.52
C VAL A 42 13.36 13.55 8.50
N PRO A 43 13.69 14.83 8.27
CA PRO A 43 14.76 15.19 7.34
C PRO A 43 16.12 14.63 7.76
N LEU A 44 16.43 14.66 9.06
CA LEU A 44 17.69 14.13 9.58
C LEU A 44 17.83 12.62 9.33
N SER A 45 16.74 11.85 9.45
CA SER A 45 16.75 10.42 9.15
C SER A 45 17.15 10.13 7.70
N GLY A 46 16.63 10.90 6.73
CA GLY A 46 16.96 10.74 5.32
C GLY A 46 18.41 11.11 5.02
N VAL A 47 18.87 12.23 5.60
CA VAL A 47 20.27 12.67 5.46
C VAL A 47 21.24 11.65 6.06
N LEU A 48 20.95 11.13 7.25
CA LEU A 48 21.77 10.12 7.92
C LEU A 48 21.70 8.77 7.21
N ALA A 49 20.56 8.41 6.62
CA ALA A 49 20.44 7.19 5.80
C ALA A 49 21.34 7.24 4.56
N LEU A 50 21.62 8.44 4.04
CA LEU A 50 22.52 8.64 2.90
C LEU A 50 23.98 8.79 3.33
N ALA A 51 24.30 9.55 4.38
CA ALA A 51 25.68 9.96 4.67
C ALA A 51 26.12 9.78 6.14
N GLY A 52 25.34 9.09 6.98
CA GLY A 52 25.63 8.92 8.41
C GLY A 52 26.93 8.15 8.72
N ASP A 53 27.51 7.44 7.75
CA ASP A 53 28.81 6.78 7.85
C ASP A 53 30.00 7.66 7.48
N ALA A 54 29.75 8.84 6.90
CA ALA A 54 30.77 9.79 6.44
C ALA A 54 30.68 11.12 7.21
N LEU A 55 30.46 11.06 8.52
CA LEU A 55 30.40 12.27 9.36
C LEU A 55 31.76 13.00 9.36
N GLY A 56 31.73 14.33 9.27
CA GLY A 56 32.93 15.18 9.23
C GLY A 56 33.12 15.87 7.87
N SER A 57 34.37 15.97 7.40
CA SER A 57 34.72 16.71 6.18
C SER A 57 34.15 16.10 4.90
N GLU A 58 33.92 14.78 4.86
CA GLU A 58 33.41 14.05 3.69
C GLU A 58 31.87 13.96 3.63
N PHE A 59 31.18 14.54 4.61
CA PHE A 59 29.73 14.39 4.74
C PHE A 59 28.98 14.98 3.54
N SER A 60 29.32 16.21 3.16
CA SER A 60 28.64 16.93 2.08
C SER A 60 28.88 16.27 0.72
N SER A 61 30.13 15.86 0.44
CA SER A 61 30.47 15.18 -0.82
C SER A 61 29.79 13.82 -0.92
N THR A 62 29.77 13.04 0.18
CA THR A 62 29.11 11.73 0.24
C THR A 62 27.60 11.86 0.08
N LEU A 63 26.98 12.82 0.79
CA LEU A 63 25.55 13.09 0.70
C LEU A 63 25.16 13.45 -0.73
N GLN A 64 25.89 14.36 -1.38
CA GLN A 64 25.62 14.75 -2.77
C GLN A 64 25.78 13.58 -3.74
N ALA A 65 26.87 12.81 -3.62
CA ALA A 65 27.14 11.67 -4.50
C ALA A 65 26.05 10.61 -4.40
N ARG A 66 25.69 10.20 -3.17
CA ARG A 66 24.66 9.18 -2.93
C ARG A 66 23.24 9.68 -3.22
N THR A 67 22.96 10.97 -3.02
CA THR A 67 21.69 11.57 -3.45
C THR A 67 21.54 11.53 -4.97
N ARG A 68 22.58 11.92 -5.71
CA ARG A 68 22.57 11.84 -7.18
C ARG A 68 22.40 10.40 -7.66
N GLN A 69 23.12 9.46 -7.04
CA GLN A 69 22.98 8.03 -7.36
C GLN A 69 21.56 7.53 -7.09
N LEU A 70 20.98 7.85 -5.93
CA LEU A 70 19.60 7.48 -5.60
C LEU A 70 18.64 8.03 -6.67
N ILE A 71 18.75 9.30 -7.02
CA ILE A 71 17.90 9.92 -8.04
C ILE A 71 18.07 9.26 -9.41
N SER A 72 19.31 8.91 -9.81
CA SER A 72 19.56 8.29 -11.11
C SER A 72 19.09 6.84 -11.19
N GLU A 73 19.08 6.11 -10.06
CA GLU A 73 18.62 4.72 -9.99
C GLU A 73 17.10 4.61 -9.74
N THR A 74 16.47 5.65 -9.20
CA THR A 74 15.04 5.63 -8.82
C THR A 74 14.15 5.94 -10.03
N ARG A 75 13.33 4.96 -10.41
CA ARG A 75 12.33 5.11 -11.47
C ARG A 75 11.15 5.97 -11.00
N PRO A 76 10.42 6.67 -11.91
CA PRO A 76 9.27 7.49 -11.55
C PRO A 76 8.21 6.79 -10.69
N TRP A 77 7.89 5.53 -10.96
CA TRP A 77 6.92 4.77 -10.16
C TRP A 77 7.40 4.49 -8.73
N MET A 78 8.72 4.40 -8.50
CA MET A 78 9.29 4.16 -7.17
C MET A 78 9.10 5.39 -6.27
N TRP A 79 9.21 6.59 -6.83
CA TRP A 79 8.89 7.83 -6.11
C TRP A 79 7.42 7.88 -5.69
N LEU A 80 6.51 7.40 -6.55
CA LEU A 80 5.09 7.34 -6.22
C LEU A 80 4.76 6.27 -5.17
N ILE A 81 5.48 5.13 -5.17
CA ILE A 81 5.40 4.15 -4.08
C ILE A 81 5.94 4.71 -2.77
N ALA A 82 7.02 5.49 -2.80
CA ALA A 82 7.55 6.16 -1.62
C ALA A 82 6.54 7.20 -1.10
N LEU A 83 5.95 8.00 -1.99
CA LEU A 83 4.89 8.96 -1.65
C LEU A 83 3.67 8.25 -1.04
N TYR A 84 3.24 7.14 -1.66
CA TYR A 84 2.17 6.29 -1.14
C TYR A 84 2.42 5.85 0.31
N ALA A 85 3.62 5.35 0.62
CA ALA A 85 3.99 4.95 1.98
C ALA A 85 4.03 6.17 2.94
N VAL A 86 4.60 7.29 2.50
CA VAL A 86 4.71 8.51 3.31
C VAL A 86 3.33 9.08 3.66
N LEU A 87 2.35 9.01 2.76
CA LEU A 87 1.00 9.53 2.98
C LEU A 87 0.22 8.78 4.08
N HIS A 88 0.67 7.59 4.50
CA HIS A 88 0.10 6.89 5.66
C HIS A 88 0.61 7.41 7.00
N VAL A 89 1.78 8.06 7.02
CA VAL A 89 2.45 8.50 8.26
C VAL A 89 1.66 9.61 9.01
N PRO A 90 1.08 10.62 8.34
CA PRO A 90 0.34 11.67 9.03
C PRO A 90 -1.03 11.24 9.58
N VAL A 91 -1.58 10.11 9.14
CA VAL A 91 -2.95 9.66 9.46
C VAL A 91 -3.25 9.70 10.98
N PRO A 92 -2.40 9.20 11.87
CA PRO A 92 -2.66 9.24 13.31
C PRO A 92 -2.66 10.66 13.90
N LEU A 93 -1.91 11.57 13.26
CA LEU A 93 -1.75 12.97 13.69
C LEU A 93 -2.82 13.90 13.11
N TRP A 94 -3.52 13.45 12.06
CA TRP A 94 -4.58 14.20 11.41
C TRP A 94 -5.76 13.30 11.01
N PRO A 95 -6.56 12.82 11.99
CA PRO A 95 -7.67 11.91 11.72
C PRO A 95 -8.73 12.48 10.77
N GLU A 96 -8.99 13.79 10.83
CA GLU A 96 -9.94 14.47 9.93
C GLU A 96 -9.47 14.44 8.47
N GLY A 97 -8.15 14.34 8.25
CA GLY A 97 -7.53 14.22 6.94
C GLY A 97 -7.57 12.81 6.35
N PHE A 98 -8.10 11.79 7.07
CA PHE A 98 -8.04 10.39 6.67
C PHE A 98 -8.54 10.14 5.23
N GLY A 99 -9.67 10.76 4.84
CA GLY A 99 -10.22 10.59 3.49
C GLY A 99 -9.38 11.23 2.39
N VAL A 100 -8.86 12.43 2.64
CA VAL A 100 -7.99 13.13 1.68
C VAL A 100 -6.67 12.39 1.52
N LEU A 101 -6.06 11.95 2.63
CA LEU A 101 -4.83 11.17 2.62
C LEU A 101 -5.03 9.81 1.96
N GLY A 102 -6.16 9.13 2.21
CA GLY A 102 -6.51 7.86 1.58
C GLY A 102 -6.71 7.98 0.08
N LEU A 103 -7.37 9.05 -0.40
CA LEU A 103 -7.49 9.33 -1.83
C LEU A 103 -6.14 9.65 -2.45
N ALA A 104 -5.34 10.52 -1.82
CA ALA A 104 -4.02 10.91 -2.32
C ALA A 104 -3.06 9.72 -2.38
N SER A 105 -3.06 8.86 -1.36
CA SER A 105 -2.22 7.66 -1.31
C SER A 105 -2.65 6.69 -2.42
N THR A 106 -3.96 6.42 -2.55
CA THR A 106 -4.47 5.53 -3.59
C THR A 106 -4.21 6.07 -4.99
N ALA A 107 -4.30 7.39 -5.20
CA ALA A 107 -3.95 8.03 -6.46
C ALA A 107 -2.45 7.89 -6.78
N ALA A 108 -1.57 8.10 -5.79
CA ALA A 108 -0.13 7.87 -5.96
C ALA A 108 0.15 6.41 -6.31
N LEU A 109 -0.49 5.46 -5.64
CA LEU A 109 -0.38 4.03 -5.91
C LEU A 109 -0.84 3.69 -7.34
N PHE A 110 -1.99 4.23 -7.76
CA PHE A 110 -2.54 4.04 -9.10
C PHE A 110 -1.64 4.59 -10.21
N VAL A 111 -1.16 5.83 -10.06
CA VAL A 111 -0.24 6.42 -11.05
C VAL A 111 1.09 5.65 -11.05
N GLY A 112 1.56 5.19 -9.88
CA GLY A 112 2.72 4.30 -9.78
C GLY A 112 2.52 3.00 -10.56
N ALA A 113 1.36 2.36 -10.43
CA ALA A 113 0.99 1.15 -11.17
C ALA A 113 0.96 1.41 -12.68
N LEU A 114 0.36 2.53 -13.11
CA LEU A 114 0.31 2.95 -14.51
C LEU A 114 1.70 3.14 -15.10
N LEU A 115 2.59 3.83 -14.40
CA LEU A 115 3.97 4.05 -14.85
C LEU A 115 4.76 2.74 -14.89
N TYR A 116 4.64 1.90 -13.86
CA TYR A 116 5.30 0.59 -13.83
C TYR A 116 4.86 -0.31 -14.99
N ALA A 117 3.56 -0.34 -15.29
CA ALA A 117 3.00 -1.10 -16.41
C ALA A 117 3.40 -0.46 -17.75
N ALA A 118 3.31 0.87 -17.89
CA ALA A 118 3.68 1.58 -19.13
C ALA A 118 5.15 1.37 -19.49
N GLU A 119 6.03 1.35 -18.49
CA GLU A 119 7.44 1.02 -18.70
C GLU A 119 7.60 -0.35 -19.36
N ARG A 120 6.74 -1.34 -19.07
CA ARG A 120 6.87 -2.76 -19.49
C ARG A 120 6.09 -3.12 -20.75
N VAL A 121 4.84 -2.67 -20.87
CA VAL A 121 3.92 -3.04 -21.95
C VAL A 121 3.59 -1.88 -22.89
N GLY A 122 4.11 -0.68 -22.59
CA GLY A 122 3.80 0.56 -23.29
C GLY A 122 2.52 1.25 -22.78
N TRP A 123 2.38 2.54 -23.08
CA TRP A 123 1.28 3.38 -22.59
C TRP A 123 -0.11 2.87 -22.98
N GLY A 124 -0.31 2.44 -24.23
CA GLY A 124 -1.62 1.97 -24.71
C GLY A 124 -2.13 0.76 -23.94
N ARG A 125 -1.28 -0.27 -23.76
CA ARG A 125 -1.64 -1.47 -22.98
C ARG A 125 -1.75 -1.19 -21.49
N SER A 126 -0.91 -0.30 -20.94
CA SER A 126 -1.02 0.13 -19.53
C SER A 126 -2.38 0.78 -19.24
N TRP A 127 -2.80 1.74 -20.07
CA TRP A 127 -4.12 2.35 -19.94
C TRP A 127 -5.26 1.37 -20.15
N LEU A 128 -5.14 0.46 -21.13
CA LEU A 128 -6.15 -0.58 -21.35
C LEU A 128 -6.30 -1.48 -20.11
N MET A 129 -5.19 -1.92 -19.50
CA MET A 129 -5.20 -2.70 -18.26
C MET A 129 -5.88 -1.93 -17.12
N ALA A 130 -5.54 -0.64 -16.95
CA ALA A 130 -6.12 0.19 -15.91
C ALA A 130 -7.63 0.40 -16.11
N LEU A 131 -8.06 0.73 -17.34
CA LEU A 131 -9.48 0.93 -17.64
C LEU A 131 -10.29 -0.35 -17.44
N LEU A 132 -9.77 -1.50 -17.87
CA LEU A 132 -10.43 -2.79 -17.65
C LEU A 132 -10.50 -3.15 -16.17
N ALA A 133 -9.42 -2.96 -15.41
CA ALA A 133 -9.40 -3.25 -13.98
C ALA A 133 -10.33 -2.32 -13.18
N CYS A 134 -10.23 -1.01 -13.40
CA CYS A 134 -11.12 -0.01 -12.77
C CYS A 134 -12.58 -0.26 -13.17
N GLY A 135 -12.85 -0.56 -14.44
CA GLY A 135 -14.20 -0.80 -14.95
C GLY A 135 -14.83 -2.08 -14.39
N LEU A 136 -14.06 -3.18 -14.34
CA LEU A 136 -14.53 -4.44 -13.75
C LEU A 136 -14.76 -4.31 -12.24
N GLY A 137 -13.82 -3.67 -11.52
CA GLY A 137 -13.95 -3.39 -10.10
C GLY A 137 -15.18 -2.51 -9.82
N LEU A 138 -15.30 -1.36 -10.48
CA LEU A 138 -16.44 -0.47 -10.34
C LEU A 138 -17.77 -1.16 -10.66
N SER A 139 -17.80 -1.99 -11.70
CA SER A 139 -19.00 -2.76 -12.04
C SER A 139 -19.38 -3.74 -10.92
N ALA A 140 -18.40 -4.45 -10.35
CA ALA A 140 -18.63 -5.35 -9.22
C ALA A 140 -19.15 -4.59 -7.98
N GLU A 141 -18.62 -3.41 -7.68
CA GLU A 141 -19.06 -2.56 -6.56
C GLU A 141 -20.47 -2.02 -6.77
N VAL A 142 -20.79 -1.54 -7.97
CA VAL A 142 -22.13 -1.02 -8.31
C VAL A 142 -23.18 -2.14 -8.28
N ILE A 143 -22.83 -3.35 -8.74
CA ILE A 143 -23.71 -4.52 -8.63
C ILE A 143 -23.82 -4.95 -7.17
N GLY A 144 -22.72 -4.97 -6.41
CA GLY A 144 -22.65 -5.31 -5.00
C GLY A 144 -23.56 -4.45 -4.13
N THR A 145 -23.40 -3.14 -4.22
CA THR A 145 -24.22 -2.16 -3.46
C THR A 145 -25.71 -2.20 -3.80
N ARG A 146 -26.10 -2.71 -4.98
CA ARG A 146 -27.52 -2.79 -5.41
C ARG A 146 -28.17 -4.15 -5.14
N THR A 147 -27.40 -5.23 -5.24
CA THR A 147 -27.93 -6.61 -5.25
C THR A 147 -27.45 -7.45 -4.08
N GLY A 148 -26.42 -7.00 -3.38
CA GLY A 148 -25.71 -7.80 -2.38
C GLY A 148 -24.66 -8.74 -2.97
N PHE A 149 -24.61 -8.99 -4.28
CA PHE A 149 -23.60 -9.86 -4.91
C PHE A 149 -22.55 -9.01 -5.65
N PRO A 150 -21.23 -9.24 -5.51
CA PRO A 150 -20.60 -10.42 -4.92
C PRO A 150 -20.16 -10.28 -3.45
N PHE A 151 -20.35 -9.13 -2.80
CA PHE A 151 -19.68 -8.84 -1.52
C PHE A 151 -20.54 -9.05 -0.25
N GLY A 152 -21.86 -8.98 -0.37
CA GLY A 152 -22.81 -8.94 0.75
C GLY A 152 -23.64 -7.67 0.68
N ILE A 153 -24.53 -7.44 1.65
CA ILE A 153 -25.39 -6.25 1.69
C ILE A 153 -24.69 -5.11 2.45
N TYR A 154 -24.28 -4.05 1.74
CA TYR A 154 -23.58 -2.88 2.28
C TYR A 154 -23.93 -1.59 1.54
N SER A 155 -23.56 -0.44 2.13
CA SER A 155 -23.70 0.87 1.49
C SER A 155 -22.50 1.79 1.75
N TYR A 156 -22.18 2.63 0.76
CA TYR A 156 -21.17 3.71 0.86
C TYR A 156 -21.76 5.06 1.31
N ALA A 157 -22.88 5.04 2.05
CA ALA A 157 -23.65 6.25 2.34
C ALA A 157 -22.86 7.37 3.05
N THR A 158 -21.81 7.00 3.79
CA THR A 158 -20.95 7.90 4.57
C THR A 158 -19.50 7.92 4.06
N ALA A 159 -19.26 7.39 2.87
CA ALA A 159 -17.94 7.33 2.29
C ALA A 159 -17.46 8.72 1.83
N PRO A 160 -16.14 8.97 1.82
CA PRO A 160 -15.60 10.25 1.39
C PRO A 160 -15.77 10.47 -0.12
N ASP A 161 -16.01 11.72 -0.50
CA ASP A 161 -15.97 12.17 -1.88
C ASP A 161 -14.55 12.10 -2.48
N PRO A 162 -14.43 12.00 -3.82
CA PRO A 162 -15.51 11.98 -4.81
C PRO A 162 -16.06 10.57 -5.06
N LEU A 163 -17.37 10.48 -5.30
CA LEU A 163 -18.06 9.24 -5.69
C LEU A 163 -18.21 9.11 -7.21
N VAL A 164 -18.07 7.89 -7.72
CA VAL A 164 -18.37 7.49 -9.11
C VAL A 164 -19.47 6.44 -9.06
N LEU A 165 -20.65 6.77 -9.58
CA LEU A 165 -21.83 5.88 -9.54
C LEU A 165 -22.21 5.38 -8.13
N GLY A 166 -21.92 6.18 -7.09
CA GLY A 166 -22.16 5.85 -5.69
C GLY A 166 -21.04 5.08 -5.00
N VAL A 167 -19.93 4.83 -5.69
CA VAL A 167 -18.73 4.14 -5.16
C VAL A 167 -17.58 5.15 -5.04
N PRO A 168 -16.84 5.21 -3.92
CA PRO A 168 -15.72 6.14 -3.77
C PRO A 168 -14.66 5.94 -4.84
N LEU A 169 -14.16 7.03 -5.45
CA LEU A 169 -13.19 6.97 -6.55
C LEU A 169 -11.93 6.19 -6.20
N MET A 170 -11.50 6.20 -4.93
CA MET A 170 -10.34 5.42 -4.49
C MET A 170 -10.51 3.91 -4.72
N VAL A 171 -11.74 3.37 -4.64
CA VAL A 171 -12.01 1.94 -4.79
C VAL A 171 -11.63 1.41 -6.19
N PRO A 172 -12.15 1.94 -7.31
CA PRO A 172 -11.74 1.49 -8.64
C PRO A 172 -10.25 1.73 -8.92
N LEU A 173 -9.65 2.81 -8.39
CA LEU A 173 -8.20 3.03 -8.52
C LEU A 173 -7.39 1.95 -7.80
N GLY A 174 -7.82 1.55 -6.59
CA GLY A 174 -7.26 0.45 -5.81
C GLY A 174 -7.37 -0.89 -6.54
N TRP A 175 -8.51 -1.17 -7.18
CA TRP A 175 -8.74 -2.39 -7.97
C TRP A 175 -7.69 -2.60 -9.05
N PHE A 176 -7.18 -1.56 -9.71
CA PHE A 176 -6.06 -1.72 -10.63
C PHE A 176 -4.74 -1.93 -9.90
N ALA A 177 -4.40 -1.04 -8.98
CA ALA A 177 -3.05 -0.95 -8.44
C ALA A 177 -2.72 -2.13 -7.50
N LEU A 178 -3.62 -2.48 -6.58
CA LEU A 178 -3.43 -3.59 -5.66
C LEU A 178 -3.48 -4.94 -6.38
N THR A 179 -4.36 -5.09 -7.37
CA THR A 179 -4.37 -6.29 -8.22
C THR A 179 -3.07 -6.47 -8.96
N LEU A 180 -2.49 -5.40 -9.51
CA LEU A 180 -1.18 -5.47 -10.17
C LEU A 180 -0.08 -5.88 -9.17
N ALA A 181 -0.06 -5.31 -7.97
CA ALA A 181 0.89 -5.69 -6.92
C ALA A 181 0.76 -7.17 -6.52
N GLY A 182 -0.47 -7.64 -6.27
CA GLY A 182 -0.76 -9.04 -5.95
C GLY A 182 -0.42 -10.00 -7.10
N LEU A 183 -0.66 -9.59 -8.34
CA LEU A 183 -0.32 -10.37 -9.53
C LEU A 183 1.19 -10.52 -9.71
N LEU A 184 1.96 -9.45 -9.48
CA LEU A 184 3.42 -9.52 -9.48
C LEU A 184 3.91 -10.43 -8.37
N LEU A 185 3.38 -10.28 -7.14
CA LEU A 185 3.77 -11.09 -5.99
C LEU A 185 3.48 -12.59 -6.20
N SER A 186 2.34 -12.92 -6.81
CA SER A 186 1.92 -14.29 -7.13
C SER A 186 2.70 -14.93 -8.30
N GLY A 187 3.51 -14.14 -9.02
CA GLY A 187 4.21 -14.59 -10.22
C GLY A 187 3.25 -14.91 -11.37
N GLY A 188 2.19 -14.11 -11.56
CA GLY A 188 1.24 -14.28 -12.65
C GLY A 188 0.07 -15.21 -12.38
N ARG A 189 -0.03 -15.80 -11.18
CA ARG A 189 -1.08 -16.77 -10.84
C ARG A 189 -2.32 -16.04 -10.35
N ALA A 190 -3.29 -15.86 -11.25
CA ALA A 190 -4.51 -15.09 -10.99
C ALA A 190 -5.26 -15.48 -9.72
N TRP A 191 -5.44 -16.78 -9.45
CA TRP A 191 -6.14 -17.25 -8.23
C TRP A 191 -5.41 -16.84 -6.94
N LEU A 192 -4.08 -16.79 -6.97
CA LEU A 192 -3.25 -16.43 -5.83
C LEU A 192 -3.20 -14.90 -5.67
N ALA A 193 -3.21 -14.15 -6.77
CA ALA A 193 -3.38 -12.70 -6.74
C ALA A 193 -4.72 -12.30 -6.11
N GLY A 194 -5.82 -12.96 -6.50
CA GLY A 194 -7.12 -12.80 -5.84
C GLY A 194 -7.07 -13.13 -4.35
N LEU A 195 -6.34 -14.19 -3.96
CA LEU A 195 -6.22 -14.57 -2.56
C LEU A 195 -5.46 -13.52 -1.75
N LEU A 196 -4.39 -12.96 -2.33
CA LEU A 196 -3.65 -11.86 -1.70
C LEU A 196 -4.55 -10.64 -1.48
N LEU A 197 -5.43 -10.31 -2.44
CA LEU A 197 -6.40 -9.23 -2.30
C LEU A 197 -7.41 -9.51 -1.19
N ALA A 198 -7.97 -10.72 -1.13
CA ALA A 198 -8.88 -11.11 -0.04
C ALA A 198 -8.18 -11.05 1.34
N LEU A 199 -6.91 -11.43 1.44
CA LEU A 199 -6.13 -11.33 2.68
C LEU A 199 -5.78 -9.89 3.05
N TRP A 200 -5.63 -8.99 2.08
CA TRP A 200 -5.49 -7.56 2.31
C TRP A 200 -6.82 -6.96 2.81
N ASP A 201 -7.93 -7.37 2.21
CA ASP A 201 -9.28 -6.95 2.61
C ASP A 201 -9.63 -7.33 4.06
N VAL A 202 -9.17 -8.48 4.55
CA VAL A 202 -9.26 -8.84 6.00
C VAL A 202 -8.70 -7.74 6.91
N GLY A 203 -7.65 -7.04 6.50
CA GLY A 203 -7.09 -5.92 7.26
C GLY A 203 -7.78 -4.58 7.04
N LEU A 204 -8.28 -4.38 5.83
CA LEU A 204 -8.99 -3.17 5.44
C LEU A 204 -10.36 -3.06 6.15
N GLU A 205 -11.08 -4.18 6.26
CA GLU A 205 -12.45 -4.25 6.78
C GLU A 205 -12.61 -3.63 8.18
N PRO A 206 -11.80 -4.00 9.19
CA PRO A 206 -11.80 -3.34 10.49
C PRO A 206 -11.63 -1.82 10.36
N LEU A 207 -10.64 -1.36 9.60
CA LEU A 207 -10.31 0.06 9.51
C LEU A 207 -11.44 0.87 8.88
N MET A 208 -11.98 0.39 7.76
CA MET A 208 -12.99 1.10 6.98
C MET A 208 -14.37 1.08 7.64
N THR A 209 -14.73 -0.02 8.32
CA THR A 209 -15.95 -0.06 9.13
C THR A 209 -15.87 0.89 10.33
N ALA A 210 -14.71 1.00 10.97
CA ALA A 210 -14.50 1.95 12.07
C ALA A 210 -14.64 3.40 11.60
N GLN A 211 -14.16 3.70 10.39
CA GLN A 211 -14.32 5.01 9.74
C GLN A 211 -15.70 5.21 9.11
N ARG A 212 -16.59 4.21 9.17
CA ARG A 212 -17.91 4.20 8.55
C ARG A 212 -17.85 4.47 7.03
N TYR A 213 -16.80 4.02 6.36
CA TYR A 213 -16.69 4.19 4.90
C TYR A 213 -17.68 3.31 4.17
N TRP A 214 -17.93 2.12 4.70
CA TRP A 214 -19.07 1.31 4.34
C TRP A 214 -19.84 0.87 5.57
N LEU A 215 -21.14 0.69 5.39
CA LEU A 215 -22.07 0.23 6.41
C LEU A 215 -22.60 -1.12 5.99
N TRP A 216 -22.19 -2.17 6.71
CA TRP A 216 -22.69 -3.52 6.53
C TRP A 216 -24.10 -3.66 7.10
N SER A 217 -24.96 -4.37 6.38
CA SER A 217 -26.35 -4.70 6.76
C SER A 217 -26.69 -6.17 6.50
N ASP A 218 -25.66 -6.98 6.24
CA ASP A 218 -25.80 -8.40 5.96
C ASP A 218 -26.23 -9.17 7.22
N PRO A 219 -27.14 -10.15 7.13
CA PRO A 219 -27.62 -10.92 8.27
C PRO A 219 -26.57 -11.87 8.88
N ASN A 220 -25.50 -12.21 8.15
CA ASN A 220 -24.50 -13.19 8.59
C ASN A 220 -23.07 -12.62 8.60
N PRO A 221 -22.77 -11.61 9.43
CA PRO A 221 -21.44 -11.03 9.52
C PRO A 221 -20.45 -12.02 10.15
N ILE A 222 -19.21 -12.06 9.65
CA ILE A 222 -18.14 -12.92 10.17
C ILE A 222 -16.91 -12.16 10.65
N TRP A 223 -16.61 -10.99 10.06
CA TRP A 223 -15.41 -10.23 10.38
C TRP A 223 -15.65 -8.74 10.14
N ALA A 224 -15.51 -7.93 11.19
CA ALA A 224 -15.74 -6.48 11.14
C ALA A 224 -17.05 -6.04 10.46
N GLY A 225 -18.10 -6.88 10.52
CA GLY A 225 -19.39 -6.64 9.86
C GLY A 225 -19.53 -7.28 8.48
N ALA A 226 -18.43 -7.61 7.80
CA ALA A 226 -18.45 -8.26 6.50
C ALA A 226 -18.83 -9.75 6.59
N PRO A 227 -19.67 -10.27 5.68
CA PRO A 227 -19.97 -11.70 5.56
C PRO A 227 -18.84 -12.45 4.84
N LEU A 228 -18.85 -13.80 4.91
CA LEU A 228 -17.87 -14.64 4.19
C LEU A 228 -17.87 -14.36 2.67
N GLN A 229 -19.05 -14.01 2.15
CA GLN A 229 -19.26 -13.65 0.77
C GLN A 229 -18.34 -12.49 0.32
N ASN A 230 -18.03 -11.52 1.18
CA ASN A 230 -17.13 -10.41 0.86
C ASN A 230 -15.76 -10.89 0.42
N PHE A 231 -15.13 -11.72 1.24
CA PHE A 231 -13.78 -12.23 1.00
C PHE A 231 -13.73 -13.15 -0.23
N LEU A 232 -14.80 -13.93 -0.48
CA LEU A 232 -14.93 -14.72 -1.71
C LEU A 232 -15.12 -13.84 -2.95
N GLY A 233 -15.86 -12.74 -2.81
CA GLY A 233 -16.02 -11.71 -3.83
C GLY A 233 -14.69 -11.06 -4.19
N TRP A 234 -13.92 -10.62 -3.19
CA TRP A 234 -12.57 -10.09 -3.40
C TRP A 234 -11.64 -11.08 -4.09
N TRP A 235 -11.68 -12.35 -3.68
CA TRP A 235 -10.92 -13.42 -4.32
C TRP A 235 -11.29 -13.59 -5.79
N ALA A 236 -12.60 -13.67 -6.10
CA ALA A 236 -13.10 -13.90 -7.45
C ALA A 236 -12.87 -12.69 -8.38
N VAL A 237 -13.22 -11.47 -7.93
CA VAL A 237 -13.07 -10.24 -8.72
C VAL A 237 -11.58 -9.93 -8.92
N GLY A 238 -10.78 -9.98 -7.85
CA GLY A 238 -9.33 -9.77 -7.92
C GLY A 238 -8.62 -10.80 -8.80
N GLY A 239 -9.04 -12.07 -8.73
CA GLY A 239 -8.57 -13.13 -9.63
C GLY A 239 -8.98 -12.91 -11.09
N GLY A 240 -10.21 -12.46 -11.33
CA GLY A 240 -10.71 -12.12 -12.66
C GLY A 240 -9.93 -10.97 -13.30
N ILE A 241 -9.75 -9.86 -12.58
CA ILE A 241 -8.95 -8.71 -13.04
C ILE A 241 -7.50 -9.15 -13.28
N SER A 242 -6.92 -9.93 -12.37
CA SER A 242 -5.57 -10.48 -12.53
C SER A 242 -5.44 -11.29 -13.82
N TRP A 243 -6.40 -12.16 -14.10
CA TRP A 243 -6.43 -12.94 -15.34
C TRP A 243 -6.51 -12.03 -16.57
N VAL A 244 -7.37 -11.01 -16.57
CA VAL A 244 -7.44 -10.02 -17.67
C VAL A 244 -6.10 -9.33 -17.89
N ILE A 245 -5.43 -8.87 -16.82
CA ILE A 245 -4.10 -8.24 -16.92
C ILE A 245 -3.10 -9.19 -17.59
N THR A 246 -3.08 -10.48 -17.23
CA THR A 246 -2.17 -11.45 -17.87
C THR A 246 -2.46 -11.69 -19.35
N ARG A 247 -3.69 -11.44 -19.81
CA ARG A 247 -4.06 -11.55 -21.24
C ARG A 247 -3.69 -10.30 -22.03
N VAL A 248 -3.80 -9.12 -21.43
CA VAL A 248 -3.53 -7.84 -22.10
C VAL A 248 -2.03 -7.52 -22.14
N GLY A 249 -1.31 -7.82 -21.05
CA GLY A 249 0.09 -7.43 -20.90
C GLY A 249 0.89 -8.44 -20.06
N PRO A 250 1.05 -9.70 -20.50
CA PRO A 250 1.84 -10.71 -19.78
C PRO A 250 3.29 -10.26 -19.53
N GLU A 251 3.84 -9.36 -20.35
CA GLU A 251 5.19 -8.83 -20.21
C GLU A 251 5.38 -7.98 -18.94
N VAL A 252 4.29 -7.56 -18.28
CA VAL A 252 4.35 -6.88 -16.99
C VAL A 252 4.99 -7.74 -15.89
N LEU A 253 4.94 -9.07 -16.06
CA LEU A 253 5.52 -10.07 -15.15
C LEU A 253 7.01 -10.33 -15.43
N GLN A 254 7.51 -9.94 -16.60
CA GLN A 254 8.88 -10.25 -17.01
C GLN A 254 9.87 -9.35 -16.27
N ALA A 255 10.88 -9.97 -15.66
CA ALA A 255 12.01 -9.23 -15.12
C ALA A 255 12.85 -8.66 -16.27
N ARG A 256 13.24 -7.38 -16.21
CA ARG A 256 14.19 -6.82 -17.17
C ARG A 256 15.62 -7.12 -16.73
N LYS A 257 16.49 -7.42 -17.70
CA LYS A 257 17.93 -7.59 -17.44
C LYS A 257 18.49 -6.28 -16.87
N GLY A 258 19.17 -6.37 -15.73
CA GLY A 258 19.81 -5.23 -15.06
C GLY A 258 18.88 -4.36 -14.20
N GLU A 259 17.61 -4.73 -14.00
CA GLU A 259 16.75 -4.06 -13.00
C GLU A 259 17.13 -4.49 -11.58
N ALA A 260 17.04 -3.55 -10.64
CA ALA A 260 17.05 -3.84 -9.22
C ALA A 260 15.97 -4.90 -8.90
N GLN A 261 16.20 -5.74 -7.88
CA GLN A 261 15.25 -6.79 -7.48
C GLN A 261 13.87 -6.27 -7.03
N ILE A 262 13.71 -4.94 -6.91
CA ILE A 262 12.49 -4.28 -6.43
C ILE A 262 11.57 -4.04 -7.63
N ASN A 263 10.33 -4.52 -7.51
CA ASN A 263 9.25 -4.24 -8.44
C ASN A 263 8.02 -3.73 -7.69
N PHE A 264 6.95 -3.43 -8.43
CA PHE A 264 5.73 -2.86 -7.86
C PHE A 264 5.00 -3.78 -6.86
N ALA A 265 5.37 -5.06 -6.75
CA ALA A 265 4.84 -5.95 -5.70
C ALA A 265 5.14 -5.47 -4.28
N VAL A 266 6.11 -4.54 -4.11
CA VAL A 266 6.45 -3.92 -2.82
C VAL A 266 5.27 -3.17 -2.17
N ALA A 267 4.23 -2.80 -2.93
CA ALA A 267 3.02 -2.21 -2.36
C ALA A 267 2.34 -3.13 -1.34
N TYR A 268 2.36 -4.45 -1.55
CA TYR A 268 1.75 -5.41 -0.63
C TYR A 268 2.43 -5.49 0.75
N PRO A 269 3.78 -5.64 0.86
CA PRO A 269 4.44 -5.57 2.16
C PRO A 269 4.41 -4.19 2.80
N ILE A 270 4.27 -3.10 2.03
CA ILE A 270 3.99 -1.76 2.60
C ILE A 270 2.65 -1.79 3.34
N GLU A 271 1.60 -2.35 2.73
CA GLU A 271 0.30 -2.51 3.37
C GLU A 271 0.34 -3.46 4.57
N ALA A 272 1.10 -4.55 4.48
CA ALA A 272 1.32 -5.48 5.59
C ALA A 272 2.01 -4.83 6.81
N PHE A 273 2.61 -3.66 6.62
CA PHE A 273 3.15 -2.83 7.70
C PHE A 273 2.12 -1.80 8.18
N PHE A 274 1.55 -1.01 7.26
CA PHE A 274 0.68 0.12 7.62
C PHE A 274 -0.70 -0.26 8.11
N LEU A 275 -1.37 -1.27 7.55
CA LEU A 275 -2.70 -1.69 8.01
C LEU A 275 -2.70 -2.19 9.47
N PRO A 276 -1.90 -3.20 9.84
CA PRO A 276 -1.86 -3.64 11.24
C PRO A 276 -1.29 -2.56 12.15
N GLY A 277 -0.32 -1.76 11.69
CA GLY A 277 0.20 -0.61 12.44
C GLY A 277 -0.89 0.42 12.75
N GLY A 278 -1.71 0.79 11.76
CA GLY A 278 -2.85 1.68 11.94
C GLY A 278 -3.87 1.12 12.92
N LEU A 279 -4.18 -0.18 12.85
CA LEU A 279 -5.08 -0.86 13.78
C LEU A 279 -4.55 -0.84 15.23
N VAL A 280 -3.24 -1.04 15.43
CA VAL A 280 -2.60 -0.89 16.76
C VAL A 280 -2.79 0.53 17.30
N LEU A 281 -2.61 1.56 16.45
CA LEU A 281 -2.72 2.96 16.87
C LEU A 281 -4.14 3.35 17.27
N VAL A 282 -5.16 2.70 16.73
CA VAL A 282 -6.57 2.88 17.14
C VAL A 282 -7.03 1.88 18.22
N GLY A 283 -6.09 1.15 18.85
CA GLY A 283 -6.39 0.25 19.96
C GLY A 283 -7.01 -1.11 19.57
N ARG A 284 -6.98 -1.48 18.29
CA ARG A 284 -7.56 -2.71 17.74
C ARG A 284 -6.53 -3.81 17.58
N TYR A 285 -5.97 -4.25 18.71
CA TYR A 285 -4.84 -5.16 18.75
C TYR A 285 -5.14 -6.55 18.17
N LEU A 286 -6.34 -7.08 18.39
CA LEU A 286 -6.74 -8.39 17.87
C LEU A 286 -6.82 -8.35 16.35
N GLU A 287 -7.49 -7.34 15.80
CA GLU A 287 -7.62 -7.13 14.36
C GLU A 287 -6.27 -6.87 13.72
N ALA A 288 -5.39 -6.11 14.37
CA ALA A 288 -4.01 -5.92 13.93
C ALA A 288 -3.24 -7.25 13.85
N ALA A 289 -3.34 -8.10 14.86
CA ALA A 289 -2.68 -9.40 14.89
C ALA A 289 -3.20 -10.34 13.77
N VAL A 290 -4.53 -10.40 13.59
CA VAL A 290 -5.17 -11.19 12.52
C VAL A 290 -4.75 -10.67 11.15
N THR A 291 -4.75 -9.35 10.95
CA THR A 291 -4.33 -8.69 9.70
C THR A 291 -2.89 -9.02 9.36
N LEU A 292 -1.98 -8.83 10.32
CA LEU A 292 -0.57 -9.12 10.13
C LEU A 292 -0.35 -10.60 9.80
N LEU A 293 -1.01 -11.51 10.53
CA LEU A 293 -0.92 -12.95 10.27
C LEU A 293 -1.44 -13.30 8.86
N ALA A 294 -2.60 -12.80 8.48
CA ALA A 294 -3.22 -13.05 7.17
C ALA A 294 -2.30 -12.61 6.03
N MET A 295 -1.78 -11.38 6.09
CA MET A 295 -0.90 -10.85 5.05
C MET A 295 0.47 -11.54 5.03
N LEU A 296 1.03 -11.90 6.19
CA LEU A 296 2.29 -12.67 6.26
C LEU A 296 2.13 -14.09 5.70
N LEU A 297 0.99 -14.75 5.95
CA LEU A 297 0.67 -16.05 5.34
C LEU A 297 0.56 -15.93 3.81
N GLY A 298 -0.09 -14.87 3.31
CA GLY A 298 -0.14 -14.57 1.88
C GLY A 298 1.25 -14.39 1.27
N LEU A 299 2.11 -13.62 1.92
CA LEU A 299 3.52 -13.43 1.50
C LEU A 299 4.31 -14.75 1.52
N ALA A 300 4.15 -15.57 2.56
CA ALA A 300 4.81 -16.86 2.67
C ALA A 300 4.35 -17.83 1.56
N LEU A 301 3.05 -17.89 1.29
CA LEU A 301 2.48 -18.70 0.23
C LEU A 301 2.97 -18.24 -1.16
N ALA A 302 2.97 -16.95 -1.43
CA ALA A 302 3.48 -16.40 -2.68
C ALA A 302 4.96 -16.74 -2.93
N ARG A 303 5.79 -16.67 -1.89
CA ARG A 303 7.19 -17.09 -1.94
C ARG A 303 7.34 -18.59 -2.19
N LEU A 304 6.55 -19.43 -1.50
CA LEU A 304 6.60 -20.88 -1.65
C LEU A 304 6.21 -21.31 -3.07
N VAL A 305 5.14 -20.74 -3.59
CA VAL A 305 4.62 -21.05 -4.93
C VAL A 305 5.60 -20.59 -6.02
N ARG A 306 6.24 -19.43 -5.86
CA ARG A 306 7.30 -18.96 -6.78
C ARG A 306 8.58 -19.79 -6.78
N ARG A 307 8.90 -20.49 -5.68
CA ARG A 307 10.07 -21.38 -5.62
C ARG A 307 9.84 -22.71 -6.34
N ARG A 308 8.59 -23.11 -6.54
CA ARG A 308 8.22 -24.43 -7.06
C ARG A 308 7.91 -24.47 -8.56
N GLY A 309 7.79 -23.33 -9.23
CA GLY A 309 7.54 -23.25 -10.67
C GLY A 309 8.31 -22.12 -11.28
#